data_AF-A0A1B6LB32-F1
#
_entry.id   AF-A0A1B6LB32-F1
#
_cell.length_a   1.000
_cell.length_b   1.000
_cell.length_c   1.000
_cell.angle_alpha   90.00
_cell.angle_beta   90.00
_cell.angle_gamma   90.00
#
_symmetry.space_group_name_H-M   'P 1'
#
loop_
_entity.id
_entity.type
_entity.pdbx_description
1 polymer ?
#
loop_
_entity_poly.entity_id
_entity_poly.type
_entity_poly.pdbx_seq_one_letter_code
_entity_poly.pdbx_strand_id
1 'polypeptide(L)'
;KKGSHQVEDETREKHKEMHIEGRRIIKMEDFIKQIKDLDKHSPCGCSFSDMIIIEERRLGLRSGFIFKCKMCNLTETVWSEIKTDTEIDVNTSAVSGTIATGGGHAQLEEMLGAMNIPQMTDKTFRKYEHIVSKGWVATAQNEMNEAA
;
A
#
# COMPACT_ATOMS: atom_id res chain seq x y z
N LYS A 1 -47.80 39.71 -0.70
CA LYS A 1 -47.62 38.84 0.49
C LYS A 1 -47.16 37.47 0.02
N LYS A 2 -45.91 37.11 0.37
CA LYS A 2 -45.33 35.76 0.62
C LYS A 2 -45.73 34.61 -0.34
N GLY A 3 -44.83 33.85 -0.98
CA GLY A 3 -43.38 33.73 -0.91
C GLY A 3 -42.95 32.41 -1.58
N SER A 4 -41.80 32.47 -2.28
CA SER A 4 -40.76 31.44 -2.47
C SER A 4 -41.17 29.95 -2.59
N HIS A 5 -40.97 29.34 -3.76
CA HIS A 5 -39.73 28.61 -4.11
C HIS A 5 -39.35 27.54 -3.07
N GLN A 6 -39.70 26.29 -3.35
CA GLN A 6 -38.99 25.14 -2.81
C GLN A 6 -38.09 24.62 -3.92
N VAL A 7 -36.80 24.85 -3.70
CA VAL A 7 -35.67 24.41 -4.52
C VAL A 7 -35.55 22.90 -4.41
N GLU A 8 -35.26 22.29 -5.55
CA GLU A 8 -34.99 20.88 -5.77
C GLU A 8 -33.88 20.39 -4.83
N ASP A 9 -34.16 19.32 -4.09
CA ASP A 9 -33.20 18.60 -3.25
C ASP A 9 -32.25 17.81 -4.17
N GLU A 10 -31.16 18.48 -4.60
CA GLU A 10 -30.05 17.82 -5.28
C GLU A 10 -29.43 16.80 -4.33
N THR A 11 -29.63 15.51 -4.63
CA THR A 11 -28.99 14.37 -3.98
C THR A 11 -27.48 14.52 -3.96
N ARG A 12 -26.93 15.05 -2.87
CA ARG A 12 -25.51 15.07 -2.56
C ARG A 12 -25.06 13.63 -2.34
N GLU A 13 -24.37 13.06 -3.32
CA GLU A 13 -23.75 11.73 -3.23
C GLU A 13 -22.86 11.69 -1.98
N LYS A 14 -23.27 10.93 -0.96
CA LYS A 14 -22.47 10.79 0.27
C LYS A 14 -21.21 10.03 -0.08
N HIS A 15 -20.05 10.69 -0.03
CA HIS A 15 -18.78 10.01 -0.18
C HIS A 15 -18.67 8.88 0.84
N LYS A 16 -18.61 7.63 0.37
CA LYS A 16 -18.51 6.45 1.24
C LYS A 16 -17.07 6.27 1.67
N GLU A 17 -16.79 6.61 2.92
CA GLU A 17 -15.50 6.35 3.56
C GLU A 17 -15.32 4.85 3.80
N MET A 18 -14.15 4.33 3.48
CA MET A 18 -13.75 2.96 3.72
C MET A 18 -13.14 2.84 5.11
N HIS A 19 -13.63 1.89 5.89
CA HIS A 19 -12.99 1.47 7.13
C HIS A 19 -11.85 0.50 6.82
N ILE A 20 -10.61 0.86 7.15
CA ILE A 20 -9.44 -0.01 7.01
C ILE A 20 -9.27 -0.83 8.29
N GLU A 21 -9.44 -2.15 8.17
CA GLU A 21 -9.22 -3.08 9.27
C GLU A 21 -7.79 -3.64 9.27
N GLY A 22 -7.30 -3.91 10.49
CA GLY A 22 -5.97 -4.48 10.72
C GLY A 22 -4.83 -3.48 10.52
N ARG A 23 -3.60 -4.00 10.56
CA ARG A 23 -2.36 -3.23 10.43
C ARG A 23 -1.79 -3.35 9.02
N ARG A 24 -0.97 -2.37 8.60
CA ARG A 24 -0.22 -2.41 7.33
C ARG A 24 1.23 -2.08 7.59
N ILE A 25 2.11 -2.65 6.77
CA ILE A 25 3.54 -2.36 6.79
C ILE A 25 3.76 -1.14 5.89
N ILE A 26 4.37 -0.09 6.44
CA ILE A 26 4.64 1.17 5.74
C ILE A 26 6.13 1.50 5.79
N LYS A 27 6.69 1.93 4.66
CA LYS A 27 7.97 2.64 4.62
C LYS A 27 7.68 4.10 4.96
N MET A 28 8.04 4.47 6.19
CA MET A 28 7.63 5.75 6.80
C MET A 28 7.98 6.97 5.95
N GLU A 29 9.18 7.00 5.38
CA GLU A 29 9.67 8.12 4.56
C GLU A 29 8.82 8.31 3.30
N ASP A 30 8.58 7.23 2.56
CA ASP A 30 7.75 7.23 1.35
C ASP A 30 6.31 7.63 1.66
N PHE A 31 5.75 7.06 2.73
CA PHE A 31 4.37 7.30 3.11
C PHE A 31 4.17 8.76 3.54
N ILE A 32 5.02 9.28 4.44
CA ILE A 32 4.94 10.67 4.92
C ILE A 32 5.17 11.65 3.77
N LYS A 33 6.08 11.36 2.84
CA LYS A 33 6.31 12.21 1.66
C LYS A 33 5.06 12.33 0.81
N GLN A 34 4.43 11.20 0.46
CA GLN A 34 3.19 11.21 -0.33
C GLN A 34 2.05 11.95 0.38
N ILE A 35 1.93 11.83 1.70
CA ILE A 35 0.93 12.58 2.49
C ILE A 35 1.18 14.09 2.43
N LYS A 36 2.44 14.53 2.54
CA LYS A 36 2.80 15.96 2.41
C LYS A 36 2.54 16.52 1.02
N ASP A 37 2.76 15.71 -0.01
CA ASP A 37 2.49 16.10 -1.40
C ASP A 37 0.96 16.19 -1.63
N LEU A 38 0.21 15.26 -1.03
CA LEU A 38 -1.25 15.25 -1.06
C LEU A 38 -1.88 16.41 -0.27
N ASP A 39 -1.23 16.95 0.75
CA ASP A 39 -1.76 18.10 1.50
C ASP A 39 -1.86 19.37 0.63
N LYS A 40 -1.03 19.50 -0.42
CA LYS A 40 -0.92 20.70 -1.27
C LYS A 40 -1.81 20.69 -2.51
N HIS A 41 -2.92 19.97 -2.44
CA HIS A 41 -3.57 19.45 -3.63
C HIS A 41 -4.57 20.39 -4.33
N SER A 42 -4.83 21.59 -3.80
CA SER A 42 -5.75 22.53 -4.45
C SER A 42 -5.57 23.98 -4.00
N PRO A 43 -5.80 24.96 -4.90
CA PRO A 43 -5.91 26.37 -4.52
C PRO A 43 -7.19 26.70 -3.72
N CYS A 44 -8.14 25.76 -3.60
CA CYS A 44 -9.39 25.94 -2.86
C CYS A 44 -9.22 25.97 -1.33
N GLY A 45 -8.00 25.86 -0.81
CA GLY A 45 -7.71 25.89 0.63
C GLY A 45 -8.07 24.60 1.39
N CYS A 46 -8.33 23.49 0.69
CA CYS A 46 -8.43 22.17 1.33
C CYS A 46 -7.06 21.62 1.72
N SER A 47 -7.06 20.79 2.75
CA SER A 47 -5.89 20.14 3.34
C SER A 47 -6.08 18.62 3.38
N PHE A 48 -5.09 17.90 3.88
CA PHE A 48 -5.18 16.46 4.14
C PHE A 48 -6.33 16.11 5.10
N SER A 49 -6.73 17.02 6.00
CA SER A 49 -7.87 16.79 6.91
C SER A 49 -9.22 16.64 6.17
N ASP A 50 -9.29 17.11 4.92
CA ASP A 50 -10.48 17.00 4.08
C ASP A 50 -10.50 15.71 3.25
N MET A 51 -9.43 14.91 3.33
CA MET A 51 -9.30 13.63 2.64
C MET A 51 -9.94 12.51 3.46
N ILE A 52 -10.56 11.58 2.74
CA ILE A 52 -11.03 10.30 3.27
C ILE A 52 -10.48 9.17 2.42
N ILE A 53 -10.28 7.99 3.00
CA ILE A 53 -9.96 6.79 2.22
C ILE A 53 -11.26 6.23 1.68
N ILE A 54 -11.33 5.98 0.38
CA ILE A 54 -12.52 5.38 -0.26
C ILE A 54 -12.29 3.93 -0.71
N GLU A 55 -11.03 3.53 -0.89
CA GLU A 55 -10.65 2.19 -1.31
C GLU A 55 -9.22 1.86 -0.87
N GLU A 56 -8.94 0.58 -0.64
CA GLU A 56 -7.61 0.03 -0.47
C GLU A 56 -7.34 -1.04 -1.53
N ARG A 57 -6.26 -0.84 -2.29
CA ARG A 57 -5.72 -1.84 -3.21
C ARG A 57 -4.52 -2.55 -2.59
N ARG A 58 -4.57 -3.88 -2.45
CA ARG A 58 -3.46 -4.69 -1.92
C ARG A 58 -2.73 -5.45 -3.02
N LEU A 59 -1.40 -5.43 -2.94
CA LEU A 59 -0.47 -6.16 -3.80
C LEU A 59 0.51 -6.94 -2.92
N GLY A 60 0.03 -8.06 -2.36
CA GLY A 60 0.72 -8.73 -1.25
C GLY A 60 0.63 -7.86 0.01
N LEU A 61 1.78 -7.59 0.64
CA LEU A 61 1.93 -6.73 1.82
C LEU A 61 1.95 -5.23 1.47
N ARG A 62 2.17 -4.88 0.20
CA ARG A 62 2.11 -3.49 -0.26
C ARG A 62 0.67 -3.06 -0.44
N SER A 63 0.31 -1.92 0.14
CA SER A 63 -1.05 -1.37 0.11
C SER A 63 -1.06 -0.01 -0.58
N GLY A 64 -2.06 0.26 -1.40
CA GLY A 64 -2.35 1.56 -2.01
C GLY A 64 -3.69 2.06 -1.48
N PHE A 65 -3.67 3.17 -0.77
CA PHE A 65 -4.86 3.81 -0.21
C PHE A 65 -5.32 4.91 -1.16
N ILE A 66 -6.54 4.78 -1.65
CA ILE A 66 -7.14 5.76 -2.55
C ILE A 66 -7.83 6.81 -1.67
N PHE A 67 -7.21 7.97 -1.58
CA PHE A 67 -7.73 9.13 -0.88
C PHE A 67 -8.60 9.97 -1.81
N LYS A 68 -9.71 10.48 -1.29
CA LYS A 68 -10.58 11.44 -1.98
C LYS A 68 -10.82 12.66 -1.10
N CYS A 69 -10.61 13.85 -1.66
CA CYS A 69 -10.94 15.10 -0.99
C CYS A 69 -12.45 15.34 -1.03
N LYS A 70 -13.07 15.56 0.13
CA LYS A 70 -14.51 15.86 0.24
C LYS A 70 -14.90 17.23 -0.28
N MET A 71 -13.92 18.13 -0.50
CA MET A 71 -14.16 19.50 -0.97
C MET A 71 -13.94 19.65 -2.47
N CYS A 72 -12.75 19.31 -2.97
CA CYS A 72 -12.38 19.52 -4.36
C CYS A 72 -12.51 18.27 -5.23
N ASN A 73 -12.91 17.13 -4.65
CA ASN A 73 -13.07 15.83 -5.33
C ASN A 73 -11.80 15.22 -5.92
N LEU A 74 -10.61 15.79 -5.68
CA LEU A 74 -9.35 15.15 -6.07
C LEU A 74 -9.30 13.74 -5.49
N THR A 75 -8.85 12.80 -6.32
CA THR A 75 -8.62 11.41 -5.92
C THR A 75 -7.18 11.04 -6.25
N GLU A 76 -6.43 10.57 -5.26
CA GLU A 76 -5.02 10.20 -5.40
C GLU A 76 -4.72 8.92 -4.62
N THR A 77 -3.71 8.16 -5.07
CA THR A 77 -3.29 6.94 -4.39
C THR A 77 -2.01 7.17 -3.60
N VAL A 78 -2.05 6.92 -2.29
CA VAL A 78 -0.87 6.88 -1.43
C VAL A 78 -0.47 5.43 -1.19
N TRP A 79 0.76 5.08 -1.57
CA TRP A 79 1.29 3.74 -1.40
C TRP A 79 2.04 3.58 -0.08
N SER A 80 1.90 2.42 0.55
CA SER A 80 2.65 2.03 1.76
C SER A 80 4.15 1.97 1.56
N GLU A 81 4.60 1.85 0.31
CA GLU A 81 5.99 1.83 -0.13
C GLU A 81 6.05 2.28 -1.60
N ILE A 82 7.04 3.10 -1.96
CA ILE A 82 7.35 3.44 -3.35
C ILE A 82 8.39 2.43 -3.85
N LYS A 83 8.08 1.77 -4.97
CA LYS A 83 9.04 0.84 -5.58
C LYS A 83 10.16 1.62 -6.24
N THR A 84 11.39 1.23 -5.95
CA THR A 84 12.59 1.73 -6.62
C THR A 84 13.36 0.53 -7.17
N ASP A 85 14.19 0.76 -8.19
CA ASP A 85 15.02 -0.31 -8.78
C ASP A 85 16.23 -0.66 -7.89
N THR A 86 16.51 0.17 -6.88
CA THR A 86 17.68 0.06 -6.02
C THR A 86 17.40 -0.64 -4.69
N GLU A 87 16.14 -0.81 -4.31
CA GLU A 87 15.75 -1.38 -3.02
C GLU A 87 14.82 -2.58 -3.16
N ILE A 88 14.91 -3.49 -2.20
CA ILE A 88 14.09 -4.70 -2.16
C ILE A 88 12.70 -4.35 -1.62
N ASP A 89 11.64 -4.58 -2.41
CA ASP A 89 10.26 -4.26 -2.00
C ASP A 89 9.78 -5.12 -0.83
N VAL A 90 8.79 -4.61 -0.08
CA VAL A 90 8.27 -5.23 1.15
C VAL A 90 7.89 -6.71 0.98
N ASN A 91 7.37 -7.10 -0.19
CA ASN A 91 7.02 -8.50 -0.45
C ASN A 91 8.27 -9.38 -0.60
N THR A 92 9.25 -8.93 -1.38
CA THR A 92 10.52 -9.65 -1.55
C THR A 92 11.26 -9.73 -0.21
N SER A 93 11.25 -8.65 0.57
CA SER A 93 11.85 -8.60 1.91
C SER A 93 11.22 -9.60 2.87
N ALA A 94 9.88 -9.64 2.96
CA ALA A 94 9.17 -10.57 3.83
C ALA A 94 9.40 -12.04 3.43
N VAL A 95 9.36 -12.34 2.14
CA VAL A 95 9.58 -13.72 1.64
C VAL A 95 11.04 -14.13 1.82
N SER A 96 12.00 -13.26 1.49
CA SER A 96 13.43 -13.51 1.71
C SER A 96 13.74 -13.80 3.17
N GLY A 97 13.24 -12.97 4.09
CA GLY A 97 13.43 -13.18 5.53
C GLY A 97 12.77 -14.47 6.05
N THR A 98 11.62 -14.84 5.48
CA THR A 98 10.94 -16.11 5.82
C THR A 98 11.77 -17.30 5.39
N ILE A 99 12.23 -17.34 4.13
CA ILE A 99 13.01 -18.47 3.61
C ILE A 99 14.38 -18.54 4.29
N ALA A 100 15.03 -17.40 4.55
CA ALA A 100 16.32 -17.35 5.23
C ALA A 100 16.27 -17.90 6.66
N THR A 101 15.11 -17.83 7.33
CA THR A 101 14.88 -18.43 8.65
C THR A 101 14.42 -19.89 8.58
N GLY A 102 14.43 -20.49 7.38
CA GLY A 102 13.99 -21.87 7.13
C GLY A 102 12.48 -22.04 7.07
N GLY A 103 11.73 -20.94 6.90
CA GLY A 103 10.29 -20.95 6.92
C GLY A 103 9.62 -20.97 5.54
N GLY A 104 8.33 -21.30 5.53
CA GLY A 104 7.47 -21.31 4.33
C GLY A 104 6.27 -20.36 4.42
N HIS A 105 5.41 -20.39 3.40
CA HIS A 105 4.21 -19.54 3.31
C HIS A 105 3.32 -19.61 4.56
N ALA A 106 3.07 -20.82 5.08
CA ALA A 106 2.23 -21.02 6.26
C ALA A 106 2.76 -20.31 7.52
N GLN A 107 4.09 -20.26 7.71
CA GLN A 107 4.68 -19.57 8.87
C GLN A 107 4.61 -18.06 8.71
N LEU A 108 4.83 -17.53 7.50
CA LEU A 108 4.60 -16.10 7.24
C LEU A 108 3.14 -15.73 7.45
N GLU A 109 2.22 -16.58 6.98
CA GLU A 109 0.78 -16.42 7.16
C GLU A 109 0.41 -16.35 8.65
N GLU A 110 0.87 -17.31 9.45
CA GLU A 110 0.65 -17.36 10.90
C GLU A 110 1.19 -16.11 11.60
N MET A 111 2.43 -15.72 11.31
CA MET A 111 3.06 -14.54 11.92
C MET A 111 2.29 -13.25 11.61
N LEU A 112 1.90 -13.04 10.35
CA LEU A 112 1.14 -11.86 9.92
C LEU A 112 -0.27 -11.87 10.52
N GLY A 113 -0.91 -13.04 10.57
CA GLY A 113 -2.22 -13.23 11.18
C GLY A 113 -2.21 -12.86 12.66
N ALA A 114 -1.19 -13.30 13.41
CA ALA A 114 -1.01 -12.94 14.82
C ALA A 114 -0.83 -11.42 15.04
N MET A 115 -0.23 -10.71 14.07
CA MET A 115 -0.10 -9.25 14.09
C MET A 115 -1.32 -8.51 13.53
N ASN A 116 -2.36 -9.23 13.07
CA ASN A 116 -3.50 -8.67 12.36
C ASN A 116 -3.08 -7.86 11.11
N ILE A 117 -2.08 -8.34 10.38
CA ILE A 117 -1.64 -7.80 9.08
C ILE A 117 -2.20 -8.72 7.99
N PRO A 118 -2.87 -8.18 6.95
CA PRO A 118 -3.35 -9.03 5.86
C PRO A 118 -2.24 -9.75 5.13
N GLN A 119 -2.53 -10.99 4.78
CA GLN A 119 -1.57 -11.92 4.23
C GLN A 119 -1.52 -11.83 2.70
N MET A 120 -0.38 -12.22 2.13
CA MET A 120 -0.27 -12.48 0.70
C MET A 120 -0.76 -13.89 0.38
N THR A 121 -1.30 -14.09 -0.82
CA THR A 121 -1.71 -15.42 -1.29
C THR A 121 -0.50 -16.34 -1.49
N ASP A 122 -0.68 -17.67 -1.40
CA ASP A 122 0.38 -18.65 -1.72
C ASP A 122 0.96 -18.42 -3.13
N LYS A 123 0.12 -18.11 -4.12
CA LYS A 123 0.56 -17.75 -5.47
C LYS A 123 1.50 -16.54 -5.47
N THR A 124 1.19 -15.52 -4.67
CA THR A 124 2.04 -14.34 -4.52
C THR A 124 3.35 -14.71 -3.81
N PHE A 125 3.28 -15.49 -2.74
CA PHE A 125 4.46 -15.96 -2.02
C PHE A 125 5.42 -16.70 -2.95
N ARG A 126 4.95 -17.72 -3.67
CA ARG A 126 5.77 -18.52 -4.62
C ARG A 126 6.39 -17.67 -5.71
N LYS A 127 5.67 -16.66 -6.19
CA LYS A 127 6.22 -15.71 -7.17
C LYS A 127 7.46 -15.00 -6.60
N TYR A 128 7.39 -14.52 -5.37
CA TYR A 128 8.48 -13.80 -4.72
C TYR A 128 9.60 -14.74 -4.25
N GLU A 129 9.26 -15.96 -3.81
CA GLU A 129 10.22 -17.03 -3.52
C GLU A 129 11.08 -17.35 -4.76
N HIS A 130 10.48 -17.43 -5.93
CA HIS A 130 11.20 -17.63 -7.19
C HIS A 130 12.13 -16.46 -7.54
N ILE A 131 11.70 -15.22 -7.27
CA ILE A 131 12.53 -14.02 -7.47
C ILE A 131 13.75 -14.07 -6.55
N VAL A 132 13.55 -14.34 -5.26
CA VAL A 132 14.61 -14.46 -4.26
C VAL A 132 15.59 -15.59 -4.63
N SER A 133 15.07 -16.77 -4.95
CA SER A 133 15.87 -17.94 -5.34
C SER A 133 16.75 -17.66 -6.55
N LYS A 134 16.20 -16.99 -7.58
CA LYS A 134 16.98 -16.57 -8.75
C LYS A 134 18.08 -15.58 -8.39
N GLY A 135 17.78 -14.61 -7.51
CA GLY A 135 18.76 -13.67 -7.01
C GLY A 135 19.93 -14.37 -6.32
N TRP A 136 19.65 -15.32 -5.42
CA TRP A 136 20.68 -16.11 -4.74
C TRP A 136 21.55 -16.93 -5.68
N VAL A 137 20.96 -17.62 -6.65
CA VAL A 137 21.73 -18.39 -7.64
C VAL A 137 22.64 -17.48 -8.47
N ALA A 138 22.12 -16.32 -8.91
CA ALA A 138 22.92 -15.37 -9.68
C ALA A 138 24.09 -14.80 -8.85
N THR A 139 23.83 -14.42 -7.59
CA THR A 139 24.89 -13.97 -6.68
C THR A 139 25.92 -15.07 -6.47
N ALA A 140 25.51 -16.29 -6.12
CA ALA A 140 26.43 -17.41 -5.91
C ALA A 140 27.31 -17.69 -7.14
N GLN A 141 26.76 -17.64 -8.35
CA GLN A 141 27.52 -17.85 -9.59
C GLN A 141 28.55 -16.73 -9.82
N ASN A 142 28.19 -15.48 -9.54
CA ASN A 142 29.12 -14.36 -9.68
C ASN A 142 30.30 -14.50 -8.72
N GLU A 143 30.05 -14.81 -7.45
CA GLU A 143 31.11 -15.04 -6.45
C GLU A 143 32.03 -16.20 -6.85
N MET A 144 31.48 -17.29 -7.39
CA MET A 144 32.27 -18.43 -7.89
C MET A 144 33.16 -18.04 -9.07
N ASN A 145 32.70 -17.15 -9.95
CA ASN A 145 33.47 -16.68 -11.09
C ASN A 145 34.56 -15.68 -10.68
N GLU A 146 34.29 -14.81 -9.70
CA GLU A 146 35.27 -13.85 -9.17
C GLU A 146 36.43 -14.53 -8.40
N ALA A 147 36.18 -15.71 -7.86
CA ALA A 147 37.18 -16.49 -7.11
C ALA A 147 38.04 -17.43 -7.99
N ALA A 148 37.75 -17.54 -9.30
CA ALA A 148 38.43 -18.45 -10.24
C ALA A 148 39.63 -17.79 -10.94
#